data_AF-A0A4R5WEA4-F1
#
_entry.id   AF-A0A4R5WEA4-F1
#
_cell.length_a   1.000
_cell.length_b   1.000
_cell.length_c   1.000
_cell.angle_alpha   90.00
_cell.angle_beta   90.00
_cell.angle_gamma   90.00
#
_symmetry.space_group_name_H-M   'P 1'
#
loop_
_entity.id
_entity.type
_entity.pdbx_description
1 polymer ?
#
loop_
_entity_poly.entity_id
_entity_poly.type
_entity_poly.pdbx_seq_one_letter_code
_entity_poly.pdbx_strand_id
1 'polypeptide(L)' 'MSEAQRPTTLCEAFQLTAALDPDAVALRTAGDEITLTMKLKRRPIVEKYAAEIEALYEAAPGPTVHEPKATVAAAN' A
#
# COMPACT_ATOMS: atom_id res chain seq x y z
N MET A 1 -11.46 -22.44 -2.42
CA MET A 1 -11.15 -21.26 -1.57
C MET A 1 -12.45 -20.86 -0.88
N SER A 2 -12.50 -20.89 0.45
CA SER A 2 -13.68 -20.50 1.24
C SER A 2 -13.86 -18.97 1.22
N GLU A 3 -15.10 -18.48 1.35
CA GLU A 3 -15.37 -17.03 1.49
C GLU A 3 -14.65 -16.40 2.68
N ALA A 4 -14.34 -17.20 3.71
CA ALA A 4 -13.58 -16.76 4.88
C ALA A 4 -12.15 -16.29 4.59
N GLN A 5 -11.58 -16.61 3.42
CA GLN A 5 -10.23 -16.19 3.01
C GLN A 5 -10.23 -14.97 2.07
N ARG A 6 -11.39 -14.37 1.76
CA ARG A 6 -11.43 -13.22 0.86
C ARG A 6 -10.99 -11.94 1.59
N PRO A 7 -9.96 -11.23 1.12
CA PRO A 7 -9.55 -9.99 1.73
C PRO A 7 -10.66 -8.93 1.61
N THR A 8 -10.87 -8.17 2.69
CA THR A 8 -11.89 -7.12 2.78
C THR A 8 -11.31 -5.73 2.51
N THR A 9 -9.98 -5.62 2.49
CA THR A 9 -9.26 -4.38 2.18
C THR A 9 -8.18 -4.63 1.13
N LEU A 10 -7.80 -3.57 0.40
CA LEU A 10 -6.69 -3.63 -0.53
C LEU A 10 -5.36 -4.00 0.17
N CYS A 11 -5.14 -3.47 1.38
CA CYS A 11 -3.97 -3.76 2.19
C CYS A 11 -3.88 -5.25 2.55
N GLU A 12 -4.99 -5.85 2.96
CA GLU A 12 -5.05 -7.28 3.26
C GLU A 12 -4.78 -8.11 2.00
N ALA A 13 -5.42 -7.77 0.87
CA ALA A 13 -5.20 -8.46 -0.39
C ALA A 13 -3.72 -8.42 -0.82
N PHE A 14 -3.08 -7.26 -0.70
CA PHE A 14 -1.66 -7.11 -1.01
C PHE A 14 -0.77 -7.98 -0.12
N GLN A 15 -1.03 -8.01 1.18
CA GLN A 15 -0.27 -8.83 2.13
C GLN A 15 -0.45 -10.33 1.86
N LEU A 16 -1.66 -10.77 1.50
CA LEU A 16 -1.92 -12.15 1.10
C LEU A 16 -1.16 -12.50 -0.18
N THR A 17 -1.20 -11.67 -1.22
CA THR A 17 -0.43 -11.90 -2.46
C THR A 17 1.07 -12.00 -2.19
N ALA A 18 1.61 -11.12 -1.34
CA ALA A 18 3.02 -11.15 -0.98
C ALA A 18 3.45 -12.39 -0.18
N ALA A 19 2.53 -13.00 0.56
CA ALA A 19 2.78 -14.25 1.28
C ALA A 19 2.72 -15.47 0.36
N LEU A 20 1.92 -15.43 -0.71
CA LEU A 20 1.78 -16.53 -1.68
C LEU A 20 3.02 -16.70 -2.53
N ASP A 21 3.56 -15.62 -3.08
CA ASP A 21 4.80 -15.62 -3.85
C ASP A 21 5.63 -14.35 -3.58
N PRO A 22 6.57 -14.42 -2.61
CA PRO A 22 7.42 -13.28 -2.27
C PRO A 22 8.40 -12.86 -3.38
N ASP A 23 8.75 -13.77 -4.30
CA ASP A 23 9.77 -13.51 -5.32
C ASP A 23 9.15 -13.12 -6.68
N ALA A 24 7.82 -13.16 -6.81
CA ALA A 24 7.08 -12.59 -7.94
C ALA A 24 7.38 -11.11 -8.15
N VAL A 25 7.38 -10.68 -9.42
CA VAL A 25 7.52 -9.28 -9.84
C VAL A 25 6.27 -8.48 -9.43
N ALA A 26 6.47 -7.43 -8.64
CA ALA A 26 5.43 -6.52 -8.19
C ALA A 26 5.34 -5.25 -9.06
N LEU A 27 6.49 -4.67 -9.40
CA LEU A 27 6.60 -3.44 -10.18
C LEU A 27 7.87 -3.47 -11.02
N ARG A 28 7.79 -2.94 -12.24
CA ARG A 28 8.93 -2.81 -13.15
C ARG A 28 8.89 -1.49 -13.90
N THR A 29 10.05 -0.98 -14.30
CA THR A 29 10.12 0.13 -15.26
C THR A 29 9.81 -0.36 -16.66
N ALA A 30 9.44 0.57 -17.54
CA ALA A 30 9.47 0.27 -18.97
C ALA A 30 10.92 -0.09 -19.36
N GLY A 31 11.11 -1.26 -19.97
CA GLY A 31 12.44 -1.79 -20.30
C GLY A 31 13.08 -2.65 -19.20
N ASP A 32 12.40 -2.90 -18.08
CA ASP A 32 12.79 -3.86 -17.02
C ASP A 32 14.13 -3.58 -16.31
N GLU A 33 14.69 -2.39 -16.46
CA GLU A 33 15.95 -1.97 -15.82
C GLU A 33 15.87 -2.01 -14.28
N ILE A 34 14.70 -1.71 -13.72
CA ILE A 34 14.42 -1.85 -12.28
C ILE A 34 13.22 -2.76 -12.13
N THR A 35 13.39 -3.80 -11.32
CA THR A 35 12.34 -4.76 -10.96
C THR A 35 12.27 -4.89 -9.44
N LEU A 36 11.08 -4.70 -8.88
CA LEU A 36 10.77 -4.90 -7.47
C LEU A 36 9.93 -6.18 -7.31
N THR A 37 10.20 -6.95 -6.26
CA THR A 37 9.43 -8.16 -5.94
C THR A 37 8.37 -7.91 -4.88
N MET A 38 7.45 -8.87 -4.70
CA MET A 38 6.39 -8.82 -3.69
C MET A 38 6.89 -8.92 -2.24
N LYS A 39 8.16 -9.32 -2.02
CA LYS A 39 8.75 -9.55 -0.70
C LYS A 39 8.63 -8.34 0.23
N LEU A 40 7.87 -8.49 1.32
CA LEU A 40 7.70 -7.45 2.33
C LEU A 40 8.96 -7.27 3.18
N LYS A 41 9.49 -6.03 3.24
CA LYS A 41 10.64 -5.66 4.10
C LYS A 41 10.21 -4.91 5.36
N ARG A 42 9.18 -5.42 6.06
CA ARG A 42 8.50 -4.70 7.16
C ARG A 42 9.46 -4.18 8.23
N ARG A 43 10.34 -5.04 8.77
CA ARG A 43 11.25 -4.65 9.86
C ARG A 43 12.24 -3.55 9.44
N PRO A 44 13.04 -3.71 8.36
CA PRO A 44 13.91 -2.63 7.90
C PRO A 44 13.17 -1.33 7.54
N ILE A 45 11.94 -1.41 7.01
CA ILE A 45 11.14 -0.23 6.66
C ILE A 45 10.71 0.51 7.92
N VAL A 46 10.17 -0.20 8.92
CA VAL A 46 9.74 0.40 10.20
C VAL A 46 10.91 1.02 10.92
N GLU A 47 12.05 0.34 10.98
CA GLU A 47 13.26 0.87 11.63
C GLU A 47 13.80 2.11 10.92
N LYS A 48 13.84 2.11 9.58
CA LYS A 48 14.42 3.20 8.79
C LYS A 48 13.53 4.44 8.73
N TYR A 49 12.21 4.26 8.67
CA TYR A 49 11.24 5.33 8.38
C TYR A 49 10.28 5.59 9.55
N ALA A 50 10.68 5.28 10.79
CA ALA A 50 9.79 5.36 11.94
C ALA A 50 9.15 6.76 12.11
N ALA A 51 9.97 7.81 12.02
CA ALA A 51 9.52 9.20 12.19
C ALA A 51 8.58 9.63 11.05
N GLU A 52 8.90 9.27 9.81
CA GLU A 52 8.07 9.60 8.66
C GLU A 52 6.74 8.84 8.69
N ILE A 53 6.74 7.58 9.12
CA ILE A 53 5.50 6.81 9.30
C ILE A 53 4.62 7.46 10.36
N GLU A 54 5.18 7.91 11.49
CA GLU A 54 4.43 8.61 12.54
C GLU A 54 3.80 9.90 12.01
N ALA A 55 4.55 10.71 11.26
CA ALA A 55 4.06 11.94 10.65
C ALA A 55 2.88 11.72 9.67
N LEU A 56 2.81 10.56 9.00
CA LEU A 56 1.68 10.23 8.10
C LEU A 56 0.34 10.04 8.81
N TYR A 57 0.34 9.81 10.14
CA TYR A 57 -0.88 9.67 10.94
C TYR A 57 -1.33 10.97 11.61
N GLU A 58 -0.66 12.11 11.34
CA GLU A 58 -1.10 13.41 11.82
C GLU A 58 -2.46 13.81 11.23
N ALA A 59 -3.24 14.59 12.00
CA ALA A 59 -4.59 14.96 11.61
C ALA A 59 -4.65 15.90 10.38
N ALA A 60 -3.61 16.71 10.17
CA ALA A 60 -3.52 17.63 9.06
C ALA A 60 -2.61 17.04 7.97
N PRO A 61 -3.10 16.86 6.73
CA PRO A 61 -2.26 16.39 5.65
C PRO A 61 -1.18 17.43 5.30
N GLY A 62 -0.03 16.96 4.82
CA GLY A 62 1.06 17.85 4.41
C GLY A 62 0.67 18.83 3.30
N PRO A 63 1.40 19.95 3.13
CA PRO A 63 1.01 21.05 2.22
C PRO A 63 0.94 20.66 0.73
N THR A 64 1.51 19.52 0.35
CA THR A 64 1.52 19.00 -1.02
C THR A 64 0.48 17.89 -1.25
N VAL A 65 -0.29 17.53 -0.23
CA VAL A 65 -1.35 16.52 -0.33
C VAL A 65 -2.63 17.21 -0.79
N HIS A 66 -3.18 16.75 -1.92
CA HIS A 66 -4.41 17.29 -2.48
C HIS A 66 -5.56 16.34 -2.21
N GLU A 67 -6.57 16.81 -1.49
CA GLU A 67 -7.80 16.06 -1.30
C GLU A 67 -8.71 16.19 -2.53
N PRO A 68 -9.41 15.10 -2.91
CA PRO A 68 -10.46 15.21 -3.91
C PRO A 68 -11.47 16.27 -3.47
N LYS A 69 -11.88 17.14 -4.39
CA LYS A 69 -13.01 18.04 -4.13
C LYS A 69 -14.19 17.17 -3.72
N ALA A 70 -14.73 17.40 -2.53
CA ALA A 70 -15.91 16.69 -2.07
C ALA A 70 -17.00 16.83 -3.13
N THR A 71 -17.32 15.72 -3.80
CA THR A 71 -18.50 15.65 -4.63
C THR A 71 -19.64 15.42 -3.67
N VAL A 72 -20.59 16.36 -3.59
CA VAL A 72 -21.85 16.09 -2.91
C VAL A 72 -22.48 14.92 -3.64
N ALA A 73 -22.40 13.73 -3.06
CA ALA A 73 -23.12 12.58 -3.55
C ALA A 73 -24.60 12.97 -3.53
N ALA A 74 -25.24 13.00 -4.70
CA ALA A 74 -26.68 13.17 -4.78
C ALA A 74 -27.33 12.11 -3.89
N ALA A 75 -28.14 12.58 -2.94
CA ALA A 75 -28.96 11.73 -2.10
C ALA A 75 -29.82 10.82 -3.00
N ASN A 76 -29.71 9.51 -2.80
CA ASN A 76 -30.73 8.55 -3.21
C ASN A 76 -31.63 8.26 -2.01
#